data_AF-A0A2N3CDW2-F1
#
_entry.id   AF-A0A2N3CDW2-F1
#
_cell.length_a   1.000
_cell.length_b   1.000
_cell.length_c   1.000
_cell.angle_alpha   90.00
_cell.angle_beta   90.00
_cell.angle_gamma   90.00
#
_symmetry.space_group_name_H-M   'P 1'
#
loop_
_entity.id
_entity.type
_entity.pdbx_description
1 polymer ?
#
loop_
_entity_poly.entity_id
_entity_poly.type
_entity_poly.pdbx_seq_one_letter_code
_entity_poly.pdbx_strand_id
1 'polypeptide(L)'
;MFADALANACLAEYDRWDKGAGRETWGTPDHAKDYYLFVKDYWKSISKPFDGRTLVEGIRPAWSSAFVSYCVRKAGAGKQFKYSEAHCHYIYPAMQRADGQNEGYGYIARPPEIYAPKVGDIVCAGRLYAKNYTYDQAKLRYQADSFYPSHGDIVTEVGKKYVRAIGGNIRDNVDMKKLETDANGLLKLREGKYPWICVLECVIP
;
A
#
# COMPACT_ATOMS: atom_id res chain seq x y z
N MET A 1 7.73 6.06 -17.53
CA MET A 1 8.59 5.59 -16.42
C MET A 1 7.74 4.72 -15.50
N PHE A 2 8.33 3.81 -14.73
CA PHE A 2 7.56 2.87 -13.88
C PHE A 2 6.54 3.59 -12.95
N ALA A 3 6.92 4.72 -12.37
CA ALA A 3 6.06 5.51 -11.48
C ALA A 3 4.73 5.94 -12.13
N ASP A 4 4.76 6.39 -13.40
CA ASP A 4 3.55 6.77 -14.13
C ASP A 4 2.66 5.56 -14.41
N ALA A 5 3.27 4.43 -14.79
CA ALA A 5 2.55 3.18 -15.03
C ALA A 5 1.88 2.68 -13.75
N LEU A 6 2.55 2.82 -12.60
CA LEU A 6 2.02 2.48 -11.29
C LEU A 6 0.85 3.40 -10.90
N ALA A 7 1.02 4.71 -11.03
CA ALA A 7 -0.06 5.66 -10.76
C ALA A 7 -1.30 5.41 -11.65
N ASN A 8 -1.09 5.16 -12.94
CA ASN A 8 -2.15 4.83 -13.89
C ASN A 8 -2.84 3.51 -13.53
N ALA A 9 -2.09 2.49 -13.10
CA ALA A 9 -2.68 1.23 -12.62
C ALA A 9 -3.58 1.46 -11.41
N CYS A 10 -3.16 2.29 -10.45
CA CYS A 10 -3.97 2.65 -9.29
C CYS A 10 -5.24 3.43 -9.66
N LEU A 11 -5.13 4.43 -10.53
CA LEU A 11 -6.26 5.24 -11.00
C LEU A 11 -7.28 4.37 -11.75
N ALA A 12 -6.82 3.45 -12.61
CA ALA A 12 -7.69 2.52 -13.30
C ALA A 12 -8.46 1.59 -12.35
N GLU A 13 -7.83 1.12 -11.26
CA GLU A 13 -8.55 0.33 -10.26
C GLU A 13 -9.51 1.21 -9.44
N TYR A 14 -9.16 2.45 -9.11
CA TYR A 14 -10.08 3.38 -8.44
C TYR A 14 -11.34 3.64 -9.28
N ASP A 15 -11.19 3.84 -10.60
CA ASP A 15 -12.32 3.95 -11.53
C ASP A 15 -13.09 2.63 -11.66
N ARG A 16 -12.39 1.48 -11.71
CA ARG A 16 -13.02 0.15 -11.73
C ARG A 16 -13.94 -0.07 -10.53
N TRP A 17 -13.55 0.46 -9.37
CA TRP A 17 -14.30 0.45 -8.11
C TRP A 17 -15.31 1.59 -7.94
N ASP A 18 -15.70 2.24 -9.05
CA ASP A 18 -16.68 3.32 -9.08
C ASP A 18 -16.29 4.47 -8.13
N LYS A 19 -15.00 4.82 -8.12
CA LYS A 19 -14.42 5.93 -7.36
C LYS A 19 -14.74 5.86 -5.87
N GLY A 20 -14.66 4.66 -5.29
CA GLY A 20 -14.93 4.47 -3.86
C GLY A 20 -16.39 4.10 -3.53
N ALA A 21 -17.24 3.85 -4.53
CA ALA A 21 -18.62 3.45 -4.30
C ALA A 21 -18.83 1.93 -4.08
N GLY A 22 -17.94 1.07 -4.59
CA GLY A 22 -18.06 -0.40 -4.48
C GLY A 22 -17.80 -1.02 -3.09
N ARG A 23 -18.11 -2.31 -2.91
CA ARG A 23 -17.74 -3.07 -1.70
C ARG A 23 -17.28 -4.48 -2.05
N GLU A 24 -16.32 -5.00 -1.30
CA GLU A 24 -15.63 -6.25 -1.59
C GLU A 24 -16.54 -7.48 -1.78
N THR A 25 -17.70 -7.53 -1.13
CA THR A 25 -18.63 -8.68 -1.23
C THR A 25 -19.71 -8.50 -2.30
N TRP A 26 -19.89 -7.29 -2.82
CA TRP A 26 -20.96 -6.95 -3.76
C TRP A 26 -20.80 -7.69 -5.08
N GLY A 27 -21.94 -8.06 -5.66
CA GLY A 27 -22.03 -8.74 -6.94
C GLY A 27 -23.46 -8.82 -7.45
N THR A 28 -23.61 -9.39 -8.63
CA THR A 28 -24.91 -9.64 -9.27
C THR A 28 -25.74 -10.65 -8.47
N PRO A 29 -27.09 -10.55 -8.49
CA PRO A 29 -27.89 -9.55 -9.22
C PRO A 29 -28.05 -8.21 -8.49
N ASP A 30 -27.70 -8.11 -7.21
CA ASP A 30 -27.99 -6.94 -6.36
C ASP A 30 -27.17 -5.69 -6.72
N HIS A 31 -26.02 -5.89 -7.38
CA HIS A 31 -25.13 -4.81 -7.83
C HIS A 31 -24.68 -5.02 -9.28
N ALA A 32 -24.41 -3.92 -9.97
CA ALA A 32 -24.06 -3.91 -11.39
C ALA A 32 -22.69 -4.58 -11.73
N LYS A 33 -21.84 -4.82 -10.72
CA LYS A 33 -20.49 -5.38 -10.88
C LYS A 33 -20.22 -6.43 -9.81
N ASP A 34 -19.47 -7.46 -10.18
CA ASP A 34 -18.95 -8.49 -9.28
C ASP A 34 -17.63 -8.06 -8.64
N TYR A 35 -17.69 -7.12 -7.70
CA TYR A 35 -16.52 -6.58 -6.99
C TYR A 35 -15.69 -7.64 -6.28
N TYR A 36 -16.34 -8.70 -5.79
CA TYR A 36 -15.62 -9.81 -5.17
C TYR A 36 -14.64 -10.50 -6.12
N LEU A 37 -14.89 -10.47 -7.43
CA LEU A 37 -13.96 -10.95 -8.46
C LEU A 37 -12.81 -9.97 -8.69
N PHE A 38 -12.96 -8.69 -8.40
CA PHE A 38 -11.85 -7.74 -8.49
C PHE A 38 -10.84 -8.02 -7.37
N VAL A 39 -11.35 -8.33 -6.16
CA VAL A 39 -10.52 -8.79 -5.04
C VAL A 39 -9.82 -10.11 -5.38
N LYS A 40 -10.48 -11.00 -6.12
CA LYS A 40 -9.87 -12.25 -6.62
C LYS A 40 -8.65 -12.00 -7.50
N ASP A 41 -8.68 -10.97 -8.36
CA ASP A 41 -7.52 -10.60 -9.19
C ASP A 41 -6.32 -10.19 -8.32
N TYR A 42 -6.57 -9.45 -7.24
CA TYR A 42 -5.52 -9.02 -6.31
C TYR A 42 -4.88 -10.20 -5.60
N TRP A 43 -5.68 -11.12 -5.06
CA TRP A 43 -5.17 -12.34 -4.43
C TRP A 43 -4.42 -13.25 -5.41
N LYS A 44 -4.93 -13.40 -6.64
CA LYS A 44 -4.27 -14.17 -7.70
C LYS A 44 -2.89 -13.61 -8.04
N SER A 45 -2.70 -12.29 -7.97
CA SER A 45 -1.40 -11.64 -8.21
C SER A 45 -0.30 -12.05 -7.23
N ILE A 46 -0.68 -12.63 -6.09
CA ILE A 46 0.20 -13.17 -5.06
C ILE A 46 -0.04 -14.67 -4.82
N SER A 47 -0.63 -15.36 -5.80
CA SER A 47 -0.89 -16.80 -5.80
C SER A 47 -1.75 -17.31 -4.64
N LYS A 48 -2.70 -16.48 -4.15
CA LYS A 48 -3.66 -16.88 -3.12
C LYS A 48 -5.03 -17.20 -3.77
N PRO A 49 -5.72 -18.28 -3.36
CA PRO A 49 -6.97 -18.72 -3.96
C PRO A 49 -8.20 -18.06 -3.31
N PHE A 50 -8.13 -16.76 -3.00
CA PHE A 50 -9.19 -16.04 -2.29
C PHE A 50 -9.92 -15.05 -3.21
N ASP A 51 -11.11 -14.65 -2.81
CA ASP A 51 -11.91 -13.59 -3.41
C ASP A 51 -12.51 -12.68 -2.32
N GLY A 52 -13.31 -11.68 -2.71
CA GLY A 52 -13.91 -10.73 -1.76
C GLY A 52 -14.98 -11.33 -0.83
N ARG A 53 -15.39 -12.58 -1.04
CA ARG A 53 -16.37 -13.30 -0.21
C ARG A 53 -15.74 -14.39 0.66
N THR A 54 -14.45 -14.68 0.45
CA THR A 54 -13.73 -15.72 1.18
C THR A 54 -13.67 -15.40 2.67
N LEU A 55 -13.97 -16.41 3.49
CA LEU A 55 -13.80 -16.38 4.94
C LEU A 55 -12.74 -17.40 5.35
N VAL A 56 -11.79 -16.96 6.17
CA VAL A 56 -10.84 -17.84 6.84
C VAL A 56 -11.15 -17.73 8.33
N GLU A 57 -11.57 -18.85 8.94
CA GLU A 57 -12.00 -18.89 10.35
C GLU A 57 -13.08 -17.83 10.68
N GLY A 58 -13.99 -17.59 9.73
CA GLY A 58 -15.08 -16.62 9.89
C GLY A 58 -14.67 -15.16 9.66
N ILE A 59 -13.42 -14.88 9.31
CA ILE A 59 -12.89 -13.52 9.10
C ILE A 59 -12.52 -13.35 7.62
N ARG A 60 -12.86 -12.20 7.03
CA ARG A 60 -12.42 -11.84 5.67
C ARG A 60 -10.93 -11.44 5.69
N PRO A 61 -10.06 -12.11 4.91
CA PRO A 61 -8.67 -11.71 4.82
C PRO A 61 -8.50 -10.30 4.26
N ALA A 62 -7.68 -9.47 4.91
CA ALA A 62 -7.42 -8.11 4.44
C ALA A 62 -6.55 -8.12 3.16
N TRP A 63 -7.08 -7.62 2.05
CA TRP A 63 -6.43 -7.68 0.73
C TRP A 63 -5.64 -6.42 0.36
N SER A 64 -5.46 -5.47 1.28
CA SER A 64 -4.75 -4.19 1.06
C SER A 64 -3.34 -4.38 0.48
N SER A 65 -2.56 -5.32 1.00
CA SER A 65 -1.21 -5.60 0.50
C SER A 65 -1.22 -6.35 -0.85
N ALA A 66 -2.22 -7.21 -1.06
CA ALA A 66 -2.44 -7.89 -2.34
C ALA A 66 -2.79 -6.89 -3.45
N PHE A 67 -3.57 -5.84 -3.13
CA PHE A 67 -3.85 -4.72 -4.04
C PHE A 67 -2.57 -3.97 -4.43
N VAL A 68 -1.74 -3.56 -3.46
CA VAL A 68 -0.46 -2.89 -3.76
C VAL A 68 0.43 -3.79 -4.62
N SER A 69 0.52 -5.07 -4.26
CA SER A 69 1.26 -6.09 -5.02
C SER A 69 0.77 -6.20 -6.47
N TYR A 70 -0.55 -6.22 -6.68
CA TYR A 70 -1.16 -6.26 -8.00
C TYR A 70 -0.79 -5.01 -8.83
N CYS A 71 -0.92 -3.81 -8.27
CA CYS A 71 -0.60 -2.56 -8.98
C CYS A 71 0.89 -2.48 -9.35
N VAL A 72 1.78 -2.81 -8.41
CA VAL A 72 3.24 -2.85 -8.63
C VAL A 72 3.62 -3.92 -9.66
N ARG A 73 2.93 -5.07 -9.67
CA ARG A 73 3.11 -6.11 -10.70
C ARG A 73 2.66 -5.62 -12.07
N LYS A 74 1.48 -5.00 -12.15
CA LYS A 74 0.90 -4.46 -13.38
C LYS A 74 1.76 -3.34 -13.99
N ALA A 75 2.44 -2.56 -13.15
CA ALA A 75 3.40 -1.55 -13.56
C ALA A 75 4.75 -2.10 -14.04
N GLY A 76 5.03 -3.39 -13.84
CA GLY A 76 6.21 -4.05 -14.40
C GLY A 76 7.43 -4.15 -13.48
N ALA A 77 7.27 -4.10 -12.15
CA ALA A 77 8.41 -4.17 -11.22
C ALA A 77 9.20 -5.49 -11.28
N GLY A 78 8.63 -6.55 -11.85
CA GLY A 78 9.30 -7.84 -12.02
C GLY A 78 9.80 -8.42 -10.69
N LYS A 79 11.12 -8.61 -10.56
CA LYS A 79 11.74 -9.17 -9.34
C LYS A 79 12.14 -8.10 -8.31
N GLN A 80 11.93 -6.82 -8.61
CA GLN A 80 12.38 -5.70 -7.77
C GLN A 80 11.43 -5.41 -6.59
N PHE A 81 10.37 -6.21 -6.42
CA PHE A 81 9.38 -6.04 -5.35
C PHE A 81 9.00 -7.37 -4.70
N LYS A 82 8.77 -7.35 -3.38
CA LYS A 82 8.28 -8.52 -2.64
C LYS A 82 6.76 -8.52 -2.59
N TYR A 83 6.13 -9.29 -3.48
CA TYR A 83 4.68 -9.45 -3.51
C TYR A 83 4.18 -10.29 -2.35
N SER A 84 3.22 -9.78 -1.57
CA SER A 84 2.76 -10.45 -0.36
C SER A 84 1.39 -9.96 0.14
N GLU A 85 0.76 -10.78 0.97
CA GLU A 85 -0.46 -10.53 1.74
C GLU A 85 -0.30 -9.52 2.88
N ALA A 86 0.92 -9.18 3.31
CA ALA A 86 1.14 -8.19 4.37
C ALA A 86 2.16 -7.11 3.99
N HIS A 87 1.84 -5.86 4.33
CA HIS A 87 2.63 -4.69 3.97
C HIS A 87 4.06 -4.74 4.53
N CYS A 88 4.22 -5.17 5.79
CA CYS A 88 5.52 -5.28 6.45
C CYS A 88 6.52 -6.16 5.68
N HIS A 89 6.05 -7.15 4.91
CA HIS A 89 6.89 -8.04 4.12
C HIS A 89 7.59 -7.35 2.94
N TYR A 90 7.06 -6.25 2.40
CA TYR A 90 7.74 -5.45 1.39
C TYR A 90 8.36 -4.15 1.94
N ILE A 91 7.94 -3.71 3.13
CA ILE A 91 8.57 -2.59 3.84
C ILE A 91 9.96 -3.00 4.31
N TYR A 92 10.11 -4.17 4.93
CA TYR A 92 11.39 -4.59 5.49
C TYR A 92 12.53 -4.70 4.45
N PRO A 93 12.33 -5.32 3.27
CA PRO A 93 13.34 -5.28 2.21
C PRO A 93 13.73 -3.87 1.73
N ALA A 94 12.81 -2.89 1.79
CA ALA A 94 13.13 -1.48 1.51
C ALA A 94 13.93 -0.82 2.64
N MET A 95 13.70 -1.22 3.90
CA MET A 95 14.54 -0.80 5.03
C MET A 95 15.95 -1.38 4.89
N GLN A 96 16.08 -2.65 4.46
CA GLN A 96 17.37 -3.24 4.12
C GLN A 96 18.05 -2.45 2.99
N ARG A 97 17.29 -2.03 1.97
CA ARG A 97 17.81 -1.16 0.90
C ARG A 97 18.35 0.16 1.42
N ALA A 98 17.66 0.79 2.38
CA ALA A 98 18.10 2.02 3.02
C ALA A 98 19.40 1.84 3.83
N ASP A 99 19.62 0.66 4.41
CA ASP A 99 20.85 0.30 5.13
C ASP A 99 22.02 -0.08 4.19
N GLY A 100 21.87 0.08 2.87
CA GLY A 100 22.89 -0.32 1.90
C GLY A 100 22.91 -1.84 1.62
N GLN A 101 21.88 -2.57 2.03
CA GLN A 101 21.71 -3.99 1.71
C GLN A 101 20.76 -4.14 0.50
N ASN A 102 20.56 -5.38 0.00
CA ASN A 102 19.51 -5.71 -0.98
C ASN A 102 19.43 -4.76 -2.21
N GLU A 103 20.56 -4.51 -2.87
CA GLU A 103 20.67 -3.41 -3.84
C GLU A 103 19.72 -3.49 -5.04
N GLY A 104 19.26 -4.69 -5.39
CA GLY A 104 18.29 -4.93 -6.46
C GLY A 104 16.84 -4.62 -6.11
N TYR A 105 16.54 -4.21 -4.87
CA TYR A 105 15.18 -3.86 -4.46
C TYR A 105 14.78 -2.48 -4.98
N GLY A 106 13.62 -2.40 -5.61
CA GLY A 106 13.12 -1.22 -6.32
C GLY A 106 12.61 -0.10 -5.43
N TYR A 107 12.72 -0.24 -4.11
CA TYR A 107 12.26 0.74 -3.14
C TYR A 107 13.27 0.98 -2.03
N ILE A 108 13.40 2.23 -1.60
CA ILE A 108 14.22 2.65 -0.45
C ILE A 108 13.28 3.17 0.63
N ALA A 109 13.34 2.63 1.85
CA ALA A 109 12.55 3.17 2.93
C ALA A 109 13.17 4.49 3.44
N ARG A 110 12.39 5.56 3.43
CA ARG A 110 12.78 6.89 3.87
C ARG A 110 12.00 7.31 5.12
N PRO A 111 12.66 7.96 6.10
CA PRO A 111 11.94 8.54 7.23
C PRO A 111 11.03 9.68 6.74
N PRO A 112 9.74 9.68 7.14
CA PRO A 112 8.74 10.64 6.65
C PRO A 112 9.03 12.09 7.05
N GLU A 113 9.81 12.31 8.11
CA GLU A 113 10.22 13.61 8.63
C GLU A 113 11.30 14.32 7.81
N ILE A 114 11.95 13.61 6.86
CA ILE A 114 13.01 14.20 6.02
C ILE A 114 12.83 13.91 4.52
N TYR A 115 11.76 13.20 4.13
CA TYR A 115 11.51 12.84 2.73
C TYR A 115 10.10 13.21 2.30
N ALA A 116 10.01 14.04 1.26
CA ALA A 116 8.75 14.43 0.63
C ALA A 116 8.32 13.36 -0.38
N PRO A 117 7.11 12.77 -0.25
CA PRO A 117 6.65 11.73 -1.17
C PRO A 117 6.50 12.23 -2.61
N LYS A 118 6.78 11.33 -3.56
CA LYS A 118 6.63 11.53 -5.01
C LYS A 118 5.64 10.52 -5.58
N VAL A 119 5.16 10.77 -6.79
CA VAL A 119 4.34 9.80 -7.53
C VAL A 119 5.11 8.49 -7.68
N GLY A 120 4.46 7.37 -7.41
CA GLY A 120 5.06 6.02 -7.42
C GLY A 120 5.58 5.54 -6.06
N ASP A 121 5.72 6.43 -5.08
CA ASP A 121 6.10 6.07 -3.72
C ASP A 121 4.95 5.37 -2.98
N ILE A 122 5.28 4.64 -1.91
CA ILE A 122 4.28 4.00 -1.04
C ILE A 122 4.38 4.60 0.36
N VAL A 123 3.30 5.21 0.84
CA VAL A 123 3.25 5.76 2.21
C VAL A 123 2.79 4.70 3.18
N CYS A 124 3.58 4.42 4.22
CA CYS A 124 3.34 3.30 5.12
C CYS A 124 3.05 3.75 6.55
N ALA A 125 2.05 3.13 7.18
CA ALA A 125 1.69 3.37 8.56
C ALA A 125 1.39 2.06 9.30
N GLY A 126 1.60 2.04 10.61
CA GLY A 126 1.21 0.92 11.44
C GLY A 126 -0.30 0.84 11.65
N ARG A 127 -0.80 -0.35 11.94
CA ARG A 127 -2.20 -0.62 12.31
C ARG A 127 -2.27 -1.40 13.63
N LEU A 128 -3.46 -1.49 14.22
CA LEU A 128 -3.71 -2.29 15.45
C LEU A 128 -2.68 -1.97 16.53
N TYR A 129 -1.95 -2.96 17.07
CA TYR A 129 -0.93 -2.73 18.09
C TYR A 129 0.30 -1.95 17.59
N ALA A 130 0.54 -1.93 16.28
CA ALA A 130 1.65 -1.23 15.64
C ALA A 130 1.30 0.22 15.22
N LYS A 131 0.08 0.71 15.52
CA LYS A 131 -0.37 2.06 15.16
C LYS A 131 0.59 3.19 15.61
N ASN A 132 1.42 2.90 16.61
CA ASN A 132 2.35 3.84 17.21
C ASN A 132 3.82 3.66 16.81
N TYR A 133 4.10 2.72 15.91
CA TYR A 133 5.48 2.38 15.57
C TYR A 133 6.15 3.49 14.77
N THR A 134 7.35 3.85 15.22
CA THR A 134 8.33 4.57 14.41
C THR A 134 8.97 3.66 13.37
N TYR A 135 9.76 4.23 12.47
CA TYR A 135 10.62 3.49 11.54
C TYR A 135 11.42 2.38 12.25
N ASP A 136 12.16 2.75 13.31
CA ASP A 136 13.04 1.83 14.03
C ASP A 136 12.27 0.76 14.79
N GLN A 137 11.15 1.12 15.42
CA GLN A 137 10.29 0.16 16.13
C GLN A 137 9.70 -0.88 15.17
N ALA A 138 9.26 -0.44 13.99
CA ALA A 138 8.76 -1.34 12.95
C ALA A 138 9.85 -2.29 12.45
N LYS A 139 11.07 -1.77 12.23
CA LYS A 139 12.25 -2.56 11.83
C LYS A 139 12.59 -3.63 12.87
N LEU A 140 12.77 -3.23 14.13
CA LEU A 140 13.07 -4.15 15.23
C LEU A 140 11.98 -5.19 15.42
N ARG A 141 10.70 -4.78 15.35
CA ARG A 141 9.58 -5.71 15.48
C ARG A 141 9.58 -6.76 14.38
N TYR A 142 9.84 -6.37 13.14
CA TYR A 142 9.92 -7.32 12.03
C TYR A 142 11.11 -8.27 12.19
N GLN A 143 12.25 -7.80 12.67
CA GLN A 143 13.40 -8.68 12.92
C GLN A 143 13.10 -9.74 13.99
N ALA A 144 12.33 -9.38 15.01
CA ALA A 144 11.94 -10.29 16.08
C ALA A 144 10.89 -11.32 15.64
N ASP A 145 9.82 -10.87 14.96
CA ASP A 145 8.61 -11.69 14.76
C ASP A 145 8.27 -11.93 13.28
N SER A 146 9.05 -11.37 12.36
CA SER A 146 8.77 -11.36 10.91
C SER A 146 7.41 -10.75 10.54
N PHE A 147 6.76 -10.02 11.46
CA PHE A 147 5.42 -9.49 11.24
C PHE A 147 5.09 -8.29 12.14
N TYR A 148 4.38 -7.32 11.56
CA TYR A 148 3.56 -6.36 12.28
C TYR A 148 2.40 -5.86 11.38
N PRO A 149 1.23 -5.57 11.95
CA PRO A 149 0.09 -5.03 11.21
C PRO A 149 0.40 -3.63 10.70
N SER A 150 0.26 -3.44 9.40
CA SER A 150 0.59 -2.21 8.71
C SER A 150 -0.33 -1.97 7.52
N HIS A 151 -0.25 -0.78 6.96
CA HIS A 151 -0.98 -0.34 5.78
C HIS A 151 -0.07 0.47 4.88
N GLY A 152 -0.34 0.42 3.59
CA GLY A 152 0.42 1.13 2.57
C GLY A 152 -0.52 1.59 1.46
N ASP A 153 -0.41 2.85 1.09
CA ASP A 153 -1.13 3.46 -0.03
C ASP A 153 -0.10 3.96 -1.07
N ILE A 154 -0.40 3.84 -2.36
CA ILE A 154 0.48 4.26 -3.45
C ILE A 154 0.19 5.72 -3.80
N VAL A 155 1.22 6.57 -3.79
CA VAL A 155 1.12 7.98 -4.17
C VAL A 155 0.90 8.10 -5.67
N THR A 156 -0.18 8.78 -6.06
CA THR A 156 -0.61 8.97 -7.45
C THR A 156 -0.58 10.44 -7.89
N GLU A 157 -0.55 11.37 -6.94
CA GLU A 157 -0.51 12.80 -7.21
C GLU A 157 0.23 13.53 -6.07
N VAL A 158 1.01 14.54 -6.44
CA VAL A 158 1.60 15.52 -5.50
C VAL A 158 1.02 16.89 -5.83
N GLY A 159 0.36 17.50 -4.85
CA GLY A 159 -0.23 18.82 -4.96
C GLY A 159 0.36 19.82 -3.97
N LYS A 160 -0.16 21.05 -3.98
CA LYS A 160 0.28 22.08 -3.03
C LYS A 160 -0.21 21.75 -1.61
N LYS A 161 0.71 21.37 -0.72
CA LYS A 161 0.44 20.96 0.68
C LYS A 161 -0.39 19.66 0.83
N TYR A 162 -0.38 18.80 -0.18
CA TYR A 162 -0.95 17.46 -0.05
C TYR A 162 -0.33 16.48 -1.04
N VAL A 163 -0.52 15.19 -0.76
CA VAL A 163 -0.40 14.12 -1.75
C VAL A 163 -1.71 13.33 -1.81
N ARG A 164 -2.03 12.75 -2.97
CA ARG A 164 -3.11 11.76 -3.08
C ARG A 164 -2.51 10.37 -3.18
N ALA A 165 -3.04 9.47 -2.38
CA ALA A 165 -2.61 8.08 -2.37
C ALA A 165 -3.82 7.14 -2.49
N ILE A 166 -3.68 6.08 -3.27
CA ILE A 166 -4.70 5.06 -3.48
C ILE A 166 -4.27 3.76 -2.81
N GLY A 167 -5.18 3.14 -2.06
CA GLY A 167 -4.96 1.86 -1.42
C GLY A 167 -6.16 0.93 -1.57
N GLY A 168 -5.96 -0.33 -1.21
CA GLY A 168 -6.99 -1.36 -1.21
C GLY A 168 -7.49 -1.66 0.20
N ASN A 169 -8.66 -2.30 0.28
CA ASN A 169 -9.34 -2.69 1.51
C ASN A 169 -9.50 -1.54 2.52
N ILE A 170 -9.66 -0.32 2.01
CA ILE A 170 -10.04 0.86 2.79
C ILE A 170 -11.57 0.83 2.87
N ARG A 171 -12.11 0.47 4.04
CA ARG A 171 -13.56 0.27 4.23
C ARG A 171 -14.14 -0.70 3.18
N ASP A 172 -13.45 -1.83 3.01
CA ASP A 172 -13.85 -2.90 2.08
C ASP A 172 -13.85 -2.46 0.60
N ASN A 173 -12.99 -1.49 0.24
CA ASN A 173 -12.92 -0.87 -1.08
C ASN A 173 -11.50 -0.45 -1.53
N VAL A 174 -11.31 -0.17 -2.81
CA VAL A 174 -10.22 0.66 -3.34
C VAL A 174 -10.62 2.13 -3.21
N ASP A 175 -9.82 2.91 -2.50
CA ASP A 175 -10.17 4.31 -2.20
C ASP A 175 -8.95 5.23 -2.26
N MET A 176 -9.23 6.52 -2.42
CA MET A 176 -8.25 7.59 -2.54
C MET A 176 -8.25 8.45 -1.27
N LYS A 177 -7.08 8.63 -0.68
CA LYS A 177 -6.86 9.52 0.45
C LYS A 177 -6.12 10.77 0.01
N LYS A 178 -6.57 11.93 0.47
CA LYS A 178 -5.79 13.16 0.44
C LYS A 178 -5.03 13.27 1.77
N LEU A 179 -3.71 13.15 1.71
CA LEU A 179 -2.84 13.24 2.87
C LEU A 179 -2.20 14.62 2.90
N GLU A 180 -2.29 15.31 4.04
CA GLU A 180 -1.72 16.66 4.16
C GLU A 180 -0.20 16.61 4.24
N THR A 181 0.43 17.60 3.59
CA THR A 181 1.86 17.87 3.72
C THR A 181 2.09 19.27 4.29
N ASP A 182 3.28 19.48 4.87
CA ASP A 182 3.71 20.78 5.35
C ASP A 182 4.20 21.69 4.19
N ALA A 183 4.80 22.84 4.53
CA ALA A 183 5.33 23.77 3.54
C ALA A 183 6.52 23.21 2.73
N ASN A 184 7.22 22.21 3.27
CA ASN A 184 8.35 21.53 2.64
C ASN A 184 7.92 20.28 1.85
N GLY A 185 6.61 19.96 1.83
CA GLY A 185 6.08 18.76 1.18
C GLY A 185 6.22 17.48 2.01
N LEU A 186 6.68 17.58 3.26
CA LEU A 186 6.77 16.44 4.18
C LEU A 186 5.38 16.06 4.67
N LEU A 187 5.12 14.75 4.83
CA LEU A 187 3.85 14.29 5.37
C LEU A 187 3.63 14.85 6.77
N LYS A 188 2.47 15.47 6.99
CA LYS A 188 2.11 15.87 8.35
C LYS A 188 1.98 14.63 9.23
N LEU A 189 2.42 14.78 10.47
CA LEU A 189 2.15 13.80 11.52
C LEU A 189 0.64 13.61 11.68
N ARG A 190 0.23 12.39 11.99
CA ARG A 190 -1.17 12.08 12.29
C ARG A 190 -1.56 12.73 13.63
N GLU A 191 -2.65 13.50 13.64
CA GLU A 191 -3.17 14.10 14.88
C GLU A 191 -3.53 13.01 15.91
N GLY A 192 -3.22 13.23 17.20
CA GLY A 192 -3.65 12.33 18.30
C GLY A 192 -2.70 11.19 18.69
N LYS A 193 -1.44 11.23 18.21
CA LYS A 193 -0.26 10.39 18.52
C LYS A 193 0.13 9.40 17.39
N TYR A 194 1.40 9.54 16.99
CA TYR A 194 2.35 8.63 16.34
C TYR A 194 2.50 8.62 14.80
N PRO A 195 3.75 8.47 14.30
CA PRO A 195 4.15 8.89 12.96
C PRO A 195 3.81 7.87 11.88
N TRP A 196 3.95 8.29 10.63
CA TRP A 196 4.16 7.37 9.51
C TRP A 196 5.37 6.47 9.83
N ILE A 197 5.33 5.21 9.42
CA ILE A 197 6.48 4.30 9.61
C ILE A 197 7.60 4.75 8.67
N CYS A 198 7.26 4.90 7.38
CA CYS A 198 8.20 5.26 6.33
C CYS A 198 7.42 5.70 5.08
N VAL A 199 8.15 6.34 4.17
CA VAL A 199 7.78 6.43 2.76
C VAL A 199 8.71 5.51 1.98
N LEU A 200 8.18 4.61 1.17
CA LEU A 200 9.00 3.79 0.28
C LEU A 200 9.22 4.58 -1.00
N GLU A 201 10.41 5.17 -1.14
CA GLU A 201 10.85 5.87 -2.34
C GLU A 201 11.01 4.87 -3.48
N CYS A 202 10.29 5.08 -4.58
CA CYS A 202 10.43 4.27 -5.77
C CYS A 202 11.73 4.63 -6.52
N VAL A 203 12.56 3.63 -6.79
CA VAL A 203 13.80 3.78 -7.55
C VAL A 203 13.84 2.87 -8.80
N ILE A 204 12.67 2.37 -9.20
CA ILE A 204 12.51 1.58 -10.43
C ILE A 204 12.45 2.56 -11.62
N PRO A 205 13.25 2.35 -12.70
CA PRO A 205 13.25 3.20 -13.89
C PRO A 205 11.90 3.31 -14.63
#